data_AF-A0A1H0GF76-F1
#
_entry.id   AF-A0A1H0GF76-F1
#
_cell.length_a   1.000
_cell.length_b   1.000
_cell.length_c   1.000
_cell.angle_alpha   90.00
_cell.angle_beta   90.00
_cell.angle_gamma   90.00
#
_symmetry.space_group_name_H-M   'P 1'
#
loop_
_entity.id
_entity.type
_entity.pdbx_description
1 polymer ?
#
loop_
_entity_poly.entity_id
_entity_poly.type
_entity_poly.pdbx_seq_one_letter_code
_entity_poly.pdbx_strand_id
1 'polypeptide(L)'
;MAILREWLTKAQQKKMWWKKFFFTCLAILVIINIFLKPHHPHFKAELIPGFWAIFGFGCTIILVKIAKGCAHTFLGKDEDFYERN
;
A
#
# COMPACT_ATOMS: atom_id res chain seq x y z
N MET A 1 14.31 -21.03 -18.03
CA MET A 1 14.70 -19.62 -17.74
C MET A 1 14.14 -18.62 -18.75
N ALA A 2 14.05 -18.92 -20.06
CA ALA A 2 13.56 -17.98 -21.08
C ALA A 2 12.06 -17.62 -20.96
N ILE A 3 11.19 -18.61 -20.72
CA ILE A 3 9.73 -18.43 -20.61
C ILE A 3 9.35 -17.46 -19.49
N LEU A 4 9.97 -17.62 -18.30
CA LEU A 4 9.71 -16.76 -17.15
C LEU A 4 10.09 -15.31 -17.46
N ARG A 5 11.20 -15.11 -18.18
CA ARG A 5 11.74 -13.79 -18.51
C ARG A 5 10.87 -13.09 -19.55
N GLU A 6 10.38 -13.79 -20.57
CA GLU A 6 9.41 -13.25 -21.54
C GLU A 6 8.06 -12.91 -20.90
N TRP A 7 7.61 -13.72 -19.95
CA TRP A 7 6.37 -13.44 -19.23
C TRP A 7 6.51 -12.18 -18.35
N LEU A 8 7.65 -12.03 -17.67
CA LEU A 8 7.94 -10.87 -16.84
C LEU A 8 8.04 -9.57 -17.66
N THR A 9 8.69 -9.60 -18.83
CA THR A 9 8.82 -8.42 -19.69
C THR A 9 7.48 -8.00 -20.27
N LYS A 10 6.63 -8.95 -20.69
CA LYS A 10 5.24 -8.66 -21.10
C LYS A 10 4.41 -8.06 -19.96
N ALA A 11 4.57 -8.57 -18.74
CA ALA A 11 3.92 -8.00 -17.56
C ALA A 11 4.41 -6.58 -17.25
N GLN A 12 5.71 -6.31 -17.36
CA GLN A 12 6.27 -4.97 -17.18
C GLN A 12 5.85 -3.98 -18.28
N GLN A 13 5.74 -4.44 -19.53
CA GLN A 13 5.32 -3.59 -20.65
C GLN A 13 3.89 -3.05 -20.47
N LYS A 14 3.03 -3.81 -19.77
CA LYS A 14 1.66 -3.40 -19.41
C LYS A 14 1.53 -2.84 -18.00
N LYS A 15 2.63 -2.53 -17.30
CA LYS A 15 2.61 -2.02 -15.91
C LYS A 15 1.68 -0.82 -15.71
N MET A 16 1.62 0.09 -16.70
CA MET A 16 0.70 1.23 -16.65
C MET A 16 -0.77 0.80 -16.70
N TRP A 17 -1.09 -0.22 -17.47
CA TRP A 17 -2.45 -0.75 -17.61
C TRP A 17 -2.89 -1.45 -16.32
N TRP A 18 -2.02 -2.28 -15.74
CA TRP A 18 -2.25 -2.90 -14.44
C TRP A 18 -2.43 -1.90 -13.30
N LYS A 19 -1.63 -0.83 -13.29
CA LYS A 19 -1.82 0.28 -12.33
C LYS A 19 -3.19 0.93 -12.49
N LYS A 20 -3.58 1.28 -13.71
CA LYS A 20 -4.89 1.88 -13.98
C LYS A 20 -6.01 0.97 -13.52
N PHE A 21 -5.97 -0.31 -13.89
CA PHE A 21 -6.95 -1.31 -13.46
C PHE A 21 -7.07 -1.38 -11.94
N PHE A 22 -5.94 -1.49 -11.23
CA PHE A 22 -5.92 -1.53 -9.77
C PHE A 22 -6.54 -0.28 -9.12
N PHE A 23 -6.17 0.91 -9.58
CA PHE A 23 -6.74 2.16 -9.06
C PHE A 23 -8.24 2.30 -9.40
N THR A 24 -8.68 1.83 -10.57
CA THR A 24 -10.10 1.78 -10.92
C THR A 24 -10.88 0.85 -10.00
N CYS A 25 -10.35 -0.35 -9.71
CA CYS A 25 -10.98 -1.27 -8.75
C CYS A 25 -11.07 -0.66 -7.34
N LEU A 26 -10.01 0.01 -6.89
CA LEU A 26 -10.03 0.74 -5.61
C LEU A 26 -11.09 1.84 -5.59
N ALA A 27 -11.18 2.65 -6.66
CA ALA A 27 -12.19 3.70 -6.75
C ALA A 27 -13.61 3.13 -6.71
N ILE A 28 -13.87 2.03 -7.43
CA ILE A 28 -15.17 1.33 -7.40
C ILE A 28 -15.48 0.85 -5.98
N LEU A 29 -14.51 0.25 -5.29
CA LEU A 29 -14.69 -0.25 -3.93
C LEU A 29 -15.05 0.88 -2.95
N VAL A 30 -14.40 2.04 -3.08
CA VAL A 30 -14.72 3.25 -2.30
C VAL A 30 -16.13 3.74 -2.61
N ILE A 31 -16.53 3.76 -3.89
CA ILE A 31 -17.88 4.17 -4.31
C ILE A 31 -18.93 3.23 -3.72
N ILE A 32 -18.72 1.91 -3.77
CA ILE A 32 -19.63 0.91 -3.17
C ILE A 32 -19.78 1.14 -1.67
N ASN A 33 -18.70 1.51 -0.98
CA ASN A 33 -18.71 1.82 0.45
C ASN A 33 -19.59 3.04 0.81
N ILE A 34 -19.88 3.91 -0.15
CA ILE A 34 -20.83 5.03 0.04
C ILE A 34 -22.28 4.52 0.10
N PHE A 35 -22.60 3.50 -0.70
CA PHE A 35 -23.95 2.94 -0.80
C PHE A 35 -24.23 1.88 0.26
N LEU A 36 -23.25 1.03 0.59
CA LEU A 36 -23.35 0.03 1.65
C LEU A 36 -22.83 0.61 2.98
N LYS A 37 -23.72 1.21 3.76
CA LYS A 37 -23.39 1.67 5.11
C LYS A 37 -23.35 0.49 6.09
N PRO A 38 -22.41 0.45 7.04
CA PRO A 38 -22.42 -0.54 8.12
C PRO A 38 -23.72 -0.45 8.92
N HIS A 39 -24.41 -1.58 9.10
CA HIS A 39 -25.72 -1.64 9.76
C HIS A 39 -25.65 -1.38 11.29
N HIS A 40 -24.45 -1.38 11.86
CA HIS A 40 -24.18 -1.12 13.29
C HIS A 40 -22.93 -0.24 13.48
N PRO A 41 -23.06 1.10 13.41
CA PRO A 41 -21.97 2.00 13.76
C PRO A 41 -21.78 2.05 15.29
N HIS A 42 -20.62 1.60 15.77
CA HIS A 42 -20.20 1.74 17.17
C HIS A 42 -19.59 3.14 17.44
N PHE A 43 -19.08 3.80 16.39
CA PHE A 43 -18.51 5.15 16.47
C PHE A 43 -19.20 6.10 15.46
N LYS A 44 -19.39 7.37 15.84
CA LYS A 44 -19.97 8.41 14.94
C LYS A 44 -19.15 8.59 13.65
N ALA A 45 -17.85 8.31 13.69
CA ALA A 45 -16.96 8.38 12.53
C ALA A 45 -17.19 7.24 11.52
N GLU A 46 -17.74 6.11 11.93
CA GLU A 46 -18.08 4.98 11.03
C GLU A 46 -19.30 5.26 10.15
N LEU A 47 -20.05 6.31 10.47
CA LEU A 47 -21.13 6.82 9.62
C LEU A 47 -20.59 7.51 8.36
N ILE A 48 -19.32 7.94 8.37
CA ILE A 48 -18.67 8.60 7.25
C ILE A 48 -18.30 7.53 6.23
N PRO A 49 -18.87 7.57 5.02
CA PRO A 49 -18.53 6.60 3.99
C PRO A 49 -17.05 6.75 3.60
N GLY A 50 -16.32 5.63 3.54
CA GLY A 50 -14.88 5.64 3.27
C GLY A 50 -13.98 5.93 4.47
N PHE A 51 -14.50 6.06 5.70
CA PHE A 51 -13.69 6.28 6.91
C PHE A 51 -12.58 5.23 7.06
N TRP A 52 -12.93 3.94 6.94
CA TRP A 52 -11.99 2.83 7.07
C TRP A 52 -10.90 2.84 5.99
N ALA A 53 -11.23 3.27 4.77
CA ALA A 53 -10.25 3.37 3.69
C ALA A 53 -9.21 4.47 3.98
N ILE A 54 -9.66 5.64 4.46
CA ILE A 54 -8.77 6.74 4.85
C ILE A 54 -7.94 6.35 6.07
N PHE A 55 -8.56 5.74 7.07
CA PHE A 55 -7.88 5.28 8.28
C PHE A 55 -6.77 4.26 7.95
N GLY A 56 -7.09 3.20 7.21
CA GLY A 56 -6.10 2.19 6.81
C GLY A 56 -4.96 2.77 5.98
N PHE A 57 -5.27 3.69 5.05
CA PHE A 57 -4.26 4.36 4.24
C PHE A 57 -3.35 5.26 5.09
N GLY A 58 -3.93 6.06 5.99
CA GLY A 58 -3.19 6.90 6.92
C GLY A 58 -2.29 6.09 7.85
N CYS A 59 -2.82 5.04 8.46
CA CYS A 59 -2.05 4.10 9.29
C CYS A 59 -0.88 3.49 8.52
N THR A 60 -1.09 3.10 7.25
CA THR A 60 -0.01 2.56 6.41
C THR A 60 1.11 3.58 6.20
N ILE A 61 0.79 4.84 5.87
CA ILE A 61 1.81 5.90 5.69
C ILE A 61 2.58 6.13 6.99
N ILE A 62 1.88 6.23 8.11
CA ILE A 62 2.48 6.43 9.43
C ILE A 62 3.42 5.26 9.75
N LEU A 63 2.97 4.03 9.56
CA LEU A 63 3.76 2.82 9.79
C LEU A 63 5.01 2.79 8.91
N VAL A 64 4.90 3.14 7.62
CA VAL A 64 6.05 3.21 6.71
C VAL A 64 7.06 4.25 7.17
N LYS A 65 6.61 5.42 7.62
CA LYS A 65 7.49 6.46 8.15
C LYS A 65 8.21 6.01 9.41
N ILE A 66 7.49 5.41 10.35
CA ILE A 66 8.07 4.86 11.58
C ILE A 66 9.07 3.76 11.23
N ALA A 67 8.71 2.82 10.36
CA ALA A 67 9.59 1.72 9.94
C ALA A 67 10.87 2.24 9.27
N LYS A 68 10.77 3.24 8.39
CA LYS A 68 11.96 3.89 7.80
C LYS A 68 12.82 4.59 8.85
N GLY A 69 12.19 5.28 9.80
CA GLY A 69 12.88 5.90 10.93
C GLY A 69 13.65 4.85 11.75
N CYS A 70 12.97 3.80 12.18
CA CYS A 70 13.57 2.69 12.92
C CYS A 70 14.70 2.01 12.13
N ALA A 71 14.53 1.83 10.82
CA ALA A 71 15.58 1.27 9.98
C ALA A 71 16.85 2.13 10.01
N HIS A 72 16.71 3.46 9.92
CA HIS A 72 17.85 4.37 9.95
C HIS A 72 18.48 4.53 11.34
N THR A 73 17.69 4.41 12.42
CA THR A 73 18.20 4.61 13.79
C THR A 73 18.72 3.33 14.44
N PHE A 74 18.15 2.16 14.11
CA PHE A 74 18.40 0.92 14.85
C PHE A 74 19.03 -0.18 13.99
N LEU A 75 18.80 -0.16 12.67
CA LEU A 75 19.24 -1.22 11.75
C LEU A 75 20.32 -0.77 10.75
N GLY A 76 20.52 0.55 10.63
CA GLY A 76 21.59 1.14 9.83
C GLY A 76 22.93 0.79 10.46
N LYS A 77 23.66 -0.09 9.79
CA LYS A 77 25.04 -0.41 10.12
C LYS A 77 25.91 0.42 9.19
N ASP A 78 26.95 1.06 9.74
CA ASP A 78 27.86 1.88 8.93
C ASP A 78 28.37 1.07 7.73
N GLU A 79 28.47 1.74 6.59
CA GLU A 79 28.84 1.15 5.30
C GLU A 79 30.22 0.46 5.40
N ASP A 80 31.10 1.03 6.23
CA ASP A 80 32.47 0.56 6.50
C ASP A 80 32.52 -0.65 7.44
N PHE A 81 31.39 -1.21 7.89
CA PHE A 81 31.38 -2.31 8.85
C PHE A 81 32.09 -3.57 8.32
N TYR A 82 32.04 -3.82 7.01
CA TYR A 82 32.71 -4.97 6.39
C TYR A 82 34.12 -4.67 5.89
N GLU A 83 34.51 -3.39 5.82
CA GLU A 83 35.86 -2.98 5.40
C GLU A 83 36.84 -2.90 6.59
N ARG A 84 36.32 -2.91 7.83
CA ARG A 84 37.10 -2.84 9.06
C ARG A 84 37.70 -4.19 9.51
N ASN A 85 37.91 -5.14 8.60
CA ASN A 85 38.58 -6.41 8.86
C ASN A 85 39.51 -6.81 7.70
#